data_AF-A0A248K7A5-F1
#
_entry.id   AF-A0A248K7A5-F1
#
_cell.length_a   1.000
_cell.length_b   1.000
_cell.length_c   1.000
_cell.angle_alpha   90.00
_cell.angle_beta   90.00
_cell.angle_gamma   90.00
#
_symmetry.space_group_name_H-M   'P 1'
#
loop_
_entity.id
_entity.type
_entity.pdbx_description
1 polymer ?
#
loop_
_entity_poly.entity_id
_entity_poly.type
_entity_poly.pdbx_seq_one_letter_code
_entity_poly.pdbx_strand_id
1 'polypeptide(L)'
;MLKTIMFILLLCSHGVLAKNSSLSIIVGANLINPTCTLNAPTELNFGDINRNDFLNGSQNLRTRAFDITASCHNVSRVELMFVPRNGTVSGRNNAALTSNASVMYTISLPGLGSNNIDFNNKIVWPSPGTTSVRMVLGTNGTLTKGGFNTSMTIQLTYI
;
A
#
# COMPACT_ATOMS: atom_id res chain seq x y z
N MET A 1 14.30 -49.05 44.82
CA MET A 1 14.61 -49.68 43.52
C MET A 1 14.37 -48.65 42.42
N LEU A 2 15.34 -48.49 41.53
CA LEU A 2 15.51 -47.36 40.62
C LEU A 2 14.52 -47.39 39.44
N LYS A 3 14.09 -46.18 39.03
CA LYS A 3 13.16 -45.82 37.94
C LYS A 3 13.56 -46.32 36.56
N THR A 4 12.57 -46.57 35.69
CA THR A 4 12.68 -46.21 34.26
C THR A 4 11.28 -45.94 33.69
N ILE A 5 10.94 -44.66 33.49
CA ILE A 5 9.79 -44.24 32.67
C ILE A 5 10.40 -43.70 31.39
N MET A 6 10.18 -44.43 30.30
CA MET A 6 10.69 -44.10 28.97
C MET A 6 9.85 -42.96 28.38
N PHE A 7 10.48 -41.80 28.15
CA PHE A 7 9.86 -40.65 27.49
C PHE A 7 10.07 -40.78 25.97
N ILE A 8 9.00 -41.03 25.22
CA ILE A 8 9.01 -40.98 23.75
C ILE A 8 8.84 -39.51 23.35
N LEU A 9 9.91 -38.89 22.85
CA LEU A 9 9.88 -37.58 22.21
C LEU A 9 9.31 -37.72 20.79
N LEU A 10 8.00 -37.47 20.66
CA LEU A 10 7.36 -37.27 19.36
C LEU A 10 7.73 -35.87 18.84
N LEU A 11 8.65 -35.79 17.88
CA LEU A 11 8.89 -34.59 17.09
C LEU A 11 7.72 -34.41 16.11
N CYS A 12 6.65 -33.74 16.57
CA CYS A 12 5.67 -33.16 15.65
C CYS A 12 6.34 -31.99 14.92
N SER A 13 6.85 -32.28 13.72
CA SER A 13 7.23 -31.26 12.74
C SER A 13 6.01 -30.37 12.48
N HIS A 14 6.09 -29.12 12.94
CA HIS A 14 5.13 -28.08 12.63
C HIS A 14 5.26 -27.74 11.15
N GLY A 15 4.58 -28.51 10.30
CA GLY A 15 4.24 -28.07 8.95
C GLY A 15 3.25 -26.92 9.10
N VAL A 16 3.77 -25.71 9.30
CA VAL A 16 2.97 -24.48 9.17
C VAL A 16 2.59 -24.39 7.71
N LEU A 17 1.41 -24.92 7.39
CA LEU A 17 0.70 -24.62 6.16
C LEU A 17 0.49 -23.11 6.12
N ALA A 18 1.30 -22.42 5.33
CA ALA A 18 1.00 -21.06 4.91
C ALA A 18 -0.29 -21.13 4.09
N LYS A 19 -1.40 -20.69 4.70
CA LYS A 19 -2.69 -20.54 4.02
C LYS A 19 -3.07 -19.06 4.00
N ASN A 20 -2.96 -18.54 2.78
CA ASN A 20 -3.73 -17.50 2.12
C ASN A 20 -3.86 -16.14 2.80
N SER A 21 -3.27 -15.15 2.14
CA SER A 21 -3.59 -13.73 2.29
C SER A 21 -4.88 -13.39 1.54
N SER A 22 -5.82 -12.73 2.23
CA SER A 22 -6.84 -11.89 1.61
C SER A 22 -6.51 -10.44 1.92
N LEU A 23 -6.58 -9.56 0.91
CA LEU A 23 -6.43 -8.13 1.09
C LEU A 23 -7.76 -7.45 0.77
N SER A 24 -8.11 -6.47 1.59
CA SER A 24 -9.29 -5.64 1.36
C SER A 24 -8.80 -4.20 1.31
N ILE A 25 -8.59 -3.60 0.13
CA ILE A 25 -8.59 -2.15 0.02
C ILE A 25 -10.05 -1.73 -0.07
N ILE A 26 -10.58 -1.22 1.03
CA ILE A 26 -11.77 -0.39 0.98
C ILE A 26 -11.32 0.95 0.40
N VAL A 27 -11.34 1.07 -0.93
CA VAL A 27 -11.27 2.35 -1.63
C VAL A 27 -12.61 3.04 -1.44
N GLY A 28 -12.74 3.78 -0.33
CA GLY A 28 -13.88 4.65 -0.10
C GLY A 28 -13.62 6.01 -0.71
N ALA A 29 -14.08 6.26 -1.93
CA ALA A 29 -14.24 7.61 -2.45
C ALA A 29 -15.47 8.25 -1.77
N ASN A 30 -15.27 9.31 -0.99
CA ASN A 30 -16.38 10.04 -0.38
C ASN A 30 -16.95 10.99 -1.44
N LEU A 31 -18.08 10.61 -2.06
CA LEU A 31 -18.75 11.41 -3.09
C LEU A 31 -19.57 12.52 -2.42
N ILE A 32 -19.10 13.77 -2.52
CA ILE A 32 -19.90 14.95 -2.20
C ILE A 32 -20.34 15.55 -3.55
N ASN A 33 -21.54 15.16 -4.00
CA ASN A 33 -22.25 15.54 -5.25
C ASN A 33 -21.62 15.15 -6.61
N PRO A 34 -22.35 14.45 -7.53
CA PRO A 34 -21.73 13.72 -8.64
C PRO A 34 -21.58 14.59 -9.91
N THR A 35 -20.42 15.20 -10.11
CA THR A 35 -19.96 15.65 -11.45
C THR A 35 -18.77 14.84 -11.96
N CYS A 36 -18.11 14.08 -11.08
CA CYS A 36 -16.98 13.20 -11.37
C CYS A 36 -17.11 11.86 -10.65
N THR A 37 -16.71 10.77 -11.31
CA THR A 37 -16.48 9.47 -10.67
C THR A 37 -14.98 9.16 -10.64
N LEU A 38 -14.52 8.46 -9.61
CA LEU A 38 -13.15 7.99 -9.47
C LEU A 38 -13.16 6.46 -9.36
N ASN A 39 -12.48 5.80 -10.28
CA ASN A 39 -12.25 4.35 -10.25
C ASN A 39 -10.78 4.07 -9.91
N ALA A 40 -10.55 3.10 -9.02
CA ALA A 40 -9.23 2.60 -8.64
C ALA A 40 -9.34 1.15 -8.15
N PRO A 41 -8.29 0.33 -8.23
CA PRO A 41 -8.31 -1.03 -7.71
C PRO A 41 -8.56 -1.07 -6.20
N THR A 42 -9.35 -2.05 -5.79
CA THR A 42 -9.63 -2.37 -4.39
C THR A 42 -8.58 -3.31 -3.77
N GLU A 43 -7.49 -3.62 -4.47
CA GLU A 43 -6.39 -4.43 -3.96
C GLU A 43 -5.07 -4.12 -4.67
N LEU A 44 -3.97 -4.13 -3.91
CA LEU A 44 -2.60 -4.10 -4.40
C LEU A 44 -1.79 -5.11 -3.59
N ASN A 45 -1.51 -6.26 -4.20
CA ASN A 45 -0.84 -7.36 -3.54
C ASN A 45 0.67 -7.40 -3.90
N PHE A 46 1.51 -7.34 -2.87
CA PHE A 46 2.96 -7.45 -3.00
C PHE A 46 3.48 -8.89 -2.85
N GLY A 47 2.61 -9.83 -2.44
CA GLY A 47 2.96 -11.21 -2.17
C GLY A 47 3.81 -11.37 -0.91
N ASP A 48 4.33 -12.58 -0.73
CA ASP A 48 5.30 -12.86 0.32
C ASP A 48 6.70 -12.42 -0.12
N ILE A 49 7.36 -11.61 0.70
CA ILE A 49 8.72 -11.12 0.44
C ILE A 49 9.59 -11.46 1.65
N ASN A 50 10.69 -12.18 1.42
CA ASN A 50 11.64 -12.44 2.49
C ASN A 50 12.55 -11.22 2.73
N ARG A 51 13.21 -11.18 3.89
CA ARG A 51 14.05 -10.04 4.30
C ARG A 51 15.18 -9.74 3.32
N ASN A 52 15.85 -10.76 2.79
CA ASN A 52 16.99 -10.55 1.90
C ASN A 52 16.53 -9.98 0.55
N ASP A 53 15.44 -10.49 0.00
CA ASP A 53 14.84 -9.99 -1.23
C ASP A 53 14.27 -8.57 -1.04
N PHE A 54 13.72 -8.28 0.13
CA PHE A 54 13.27 -6.93 0.45
C PHE A 54 14.45 -5.94 0.53
N LEU A 55 15.65 -6.34 0.93
CA LEU A 55 16.80 -5.41 1.03
C LEU A 55 17.60 -5.35 -0.27
N ASN A 56 17.89 -6.51 -0.86
CA ASN A 56 18.88 -6.71 -1.91
C ASN A 56 18.29 -7.24 -3.22
N GLY A 57 17.02 -7.66 -3.20
CA GLY A 57 16.33 -8.19 -4.38
C GLY A 57 15.89 -7.11 -5.37
N SER A 58 15.24 -7.57 -6.45
CA SER A 58 14.73 -6.70 -7.50
C SER A 58 13.72 -5.69 -6.96
N GLN A 59 13.82 -4.43 -7.43
CA GLN A 59 12.89 -3.36 -7.08
C GLN A 59 11.43 -3.69 -7.46
N ASN A 60 11.22 -4.57 -8.44
CA ASN A 60 9.90 -5.03 -8.86
C ASN A 60 9.16 -5.81 -7.76
N LEU A 61 9.88 -6.40 -6.80
CA LEU A 61 9.26 -7.04 -5.64
C LEU A 61 8.60 -6.02 -4.71
N ARG A 62 9.13 -4.80 -4.68
CA ARG A 62 8.69 -3.70 -3.81
C ARG A 62 7.92 -2.61 -4.54
N THR A 63 7.61 -2.80 -5.82
CA THR A 63 6.93 -1.79 -6.65
C THR A 63 5.65 -2.37 -7.25
N ARG A 64 4.55 -1.62 -7.14
CA ARG A 64 3.31 -1.91 -7.87
C ARG A 64 2.85 -0.64 -8.56
N ALA A 65 2.41 -0.79 -9.80
CA ALA A 65 1.73 0.26 -10.54
C ALA A 65 0.27 -0.15 -10.73
N PHE A 66 -0.62 0.83 -10.68
CA PHE A 66 -2.03 0.64 -10.94
C PHE A 66 -2.62 1.90 -11.51
N ASP A 67 -3.71 1.77 -12.25
CA ASP A 67 -4.35 2.91 -12.87
C ASP A 67 -5.51 3.43 -12.03
N ILE A 68 -5.67 4.76 -12.02
CA ILE A 68 -6.86 5.42 -11.54
C ILE A 68 -7.52 6.15 -12.71
N THR A 69 -8.84 6.13 -12.75
CA THR A 69 -9.62 6.80 -13.79
C THR A 69 -10.59 7.77 -13.17
N ALA A 70 -10.45 9.05 -13.49
CA ALA A 70 -11.44 10.08 -13.17
C ALA A 70 -12.29 10.38 -14.40
N SER A 71 -13.59 10.15 -14.31
CA SER A 71 -14.56 10.46 -15.37
C SER A 71 -15.42 11.64 -14.93
N CYS A 72 -15.20 12.80 -15.54
CA CYS A 72 -15.91 14.04 -15.19
C CYS A 72 -16.71 14.60 -16.36
N HIS A 73 -17.86 15.22 -16.07
CA HIS A 73 -18.59 16.02 -17.06
C HIS A 73 -18.31 17.50 -16.86
N ASN A 74 -17.89 18.19 -17.94
CA ASN A 74 -17.64 19.63 -17.97
C ASN A 74 -16.60 20.17 -16.96
N VAL A 75 -15.75 19.29 -16.41
CA VAL A 75 -14.65 19.67 -15.52
C VAL A 75 -13.34 19.47 -16.27
N SER A 76 -12.57 20.55 -16.41
CA SER A 76 -11.25 20.50 -17.07
C SER A 76 -10.12 20.14 -16.11
N ARG A 77 -10.34 20.19 -14.80
CA ARG A 77 -9.31 19.99 -13.77
C ARG A 77 -9.89 19.46 -12.46
N VAL A 78 -9.15 18.56 -11.82
CA VAL A 78 -9.47 18.08 -10.47
C VAL A 78 -8.24 18.13 -9.60
N GLU A 79 -8.42 18.14 -8.29
CA GLU A 79 -7.36 17.92 -7.31
C GLU A 79 -7.44 16.49 -6.80
N LEU A 80 -6.30 15.81 -6.75
CA LEU A 80 -6.14 14.50 -6.11
C LEU A 80 -5.42 14.66 -4.78
N MET A 81 -5.81 13.86 -3.80
CA MET A 81 -5.10 13.77 -2.53
C MET A 81 -5.06 12.32 -2.05
N PHE A 82 -3.90 11.89 -1.56
CA PHE A 82 -3.69 10.55 -1.05
C PHE A 82 -3.60 10.60 0.48
N VAL A 83 -4.50 9.91 1.16
CA VAL A 83 -4.70 9.99 2.61
C VAL A 83 -4.51 8.61 3.24
N PRO A 84 -3.36 8.33 3.87
CA PRO A 84 -3.15 7.11 4.65
C PRO A 84 -4.18 7.01 5.78
N ARG A 85 -4.87 5.88 5.93
CA ARG A 85 -5.87 5.70 7.02
C ARG A 85 -5.26 5.19 8.32
N ASN A 86 -4.24 4.35 8.22
CA ASN A 86 -3.62 3.68 9.37
C ASN A 86 -2.15 4.08 9.60
N GLY A 87 -1.61 4.97 8.76
CA GLY A 87 -0.19 5.30 8.74
C GLY A 87 0.10 6.64 9.38
N THR A 88 1.05 6.67 10.31
CA THR A 88 1.79 7.89 10.61
C THR A 88 2.52 8.30 9.34
N VAL A 89 2.27 9.51 8.86
CA VAL A 89 3.07 10.07 7.77
C VAL A 89 4.43 10.42 8.35
N SER A 90 5.50 9.97 7.70
CA SER A 90 6.88 10.27 8.11
C SER A 90 7.12 11.78 8.16
N GLY A 91 8.14 12.23 8.89
CA GLY A 91 8.44 13.66 9.05
C GLY A 91 8.69 14.46 7.76
N ARG A 92 8.85 13.80 6.60
CA ARG A 92 8.97 14.43 5.27
C ARG A 92 7.66 14.43 4.47
N ASN A 93 6.56 13.96 5.04
CA ASN A 93 5.22 13.86 4.45
C ASN A 93 5.05 12.99 3.18
N ASN A 94 6.14 12.57 2.53
CA ASN A 94 6.11 11.78 1.29
C ASN A 94 6.19 10.25 1.46
N ALA A 95 6.26 9.77 2.71
CA ALA A 95 6.25 8.35 3.04
C ALA A 95 5.28 8.10 4.21
N ALA A 96 4.53 7.01 4.15
CA ALA A 96 3.58 6.62 5.18
C ALA A 96 3.90 5.23 5.71
N LEU A 97 3.76 5.05 7.03
CA LEU A 97 3.97 3.74 7.65
C LEU A 97 2.85 2.77 7.31
N THR A 98 3.21 1.49 7.24
CA THR A 98 2.24 0.39 7.23
C THR A 98 1.85 -0.03 8.65
N SER A 99 1.01 -1.06 8.81
CA SER A 99 0.76 -1.69 10.12
C SER A 99 2.04 -2.21 10.79
N ASN A 100 3.09 -2.49 10.01
CA ASN A 100 4.42 -2.76 10.51
C ASN A 100 5.28 -1.52 10.35
N ALA A 101 5.63 -0.87 11.47
CA ALA A 101 6.41 0.37 11.47
C ALA A 101 7.80 0.23 10.84
N SER A 102 8.32 -0.99 10.61
CA SER A 102 9.58 -1.21 9.88
C SER A 102 9.45 -1.08 8.36
N VAL A 103 8.22 -0.98 7.83
CA VAL A 103 7.93 -0.84 6.40
C VAL A 103 7.10 0.43 6.19
N MET A 104 7.55 1.24 5.23
CA MET A 104 6.85 2.43 4.74
C MET A 104 6.54 2.30 3.25
N TYR A 105 5.64 3.13 2.75
CA TYR A 105 5.35 3.23 1.32
C TYR A 105 5.34 4.68 0.85
N THR A 106 5.74 4.88 -0.41
CA THR A 106 5.63 6.15 -1.14
C THR A 106 4.72 5.99 -2.35
N ILE A 107 4.15 7.11 -2.82
CA ILE A 107 3.31 7.17 -4.00
C ILE A 107 3.93 8.11 -5.03
N SER A 108 3.78 7.78 -6.31
CA SER A 108 4.10 8.65 -7.43
C SER A 108 2.97 8.62 -8.46
N LEU A 109 2.80 9.71 -9.18
CA LEU A 109 1.93 9.86 -10.35
C LEU A 109 2.81 10.23 -11.56
N PRO A 110 3.49 9.26 -12.20
CA PRO A 110 4.45 9.54 -13.27
C PRO A 110 3.80 10.26 -14.46
N GLY A 111 2.55 9.93 -14.79
CA GLY A 111 1.78 10.60 -15.85
C GLY A 111 1.51 12.08 -15.59
N LEU A 112 1.61 12.52 -14.33
CA LEU A 112 1.50 13.93 -13.92
C LEU A 112 2.86 14.54 -13.53
N GLY A 113 3.97 13.89 -13.86
CA GLY A 113 5.32 14.34 -13.52
C GLY A 113 5.62 14.40 -12.01
N SER A 114 4.76 13.81 -11.17
CA SER A 114 4.83 13.94 -9.72
C SER A 114 5.41 12.67 -9.09
N ASN A 115 6.60 12.75 -8.49
CA ASN A 115 7.27 11.61 -7.86
C ASN A 115 7.37 11.81 -6.35
N ASN A 116 7.15 10.73 -5.59
CA ASN A 116 7.16 10.74 -4.11
C ASN A 116 6.31 11.89 -3.55
N ILE A 117 5.03 11.86 -3.90
CA ILE A 117 4.08 12.90 -3.52
C ILE A 117 3.93 12.97 -2.00
N ASP A 118 3.70 14.18 -1.51
CA ASP A 118 3.32 14.37 -0.11
C ASP A 118 1.89 13.87 0.12
N PHE A 119 1.74 13.01 1.12
CA PHE A 119 0.43 12.58 1.60
C PHE A 119 -0.33 13.77 2.20
N ASN A 120 -1.64 13.76 2.03
CA ASN A 120 -2.53 14.85 2.44
C ASN A 120 -2.26 16.19 1.75
N ASN A 121 -1.49 16.20 0.66
CA ASN A 121 -1.33 17.36 -0.21
C ASN A 121 -2.18 17.22 -1.47
N LYS A 122 -2.66 18.36 -1.97
CA LYS A 122 -3.47 18.44 -3.19
C LYS A 122 -2.58 18.47 -4.42
N ILE A 123 -2.93 17.65 -5.41
CA ILE A 123 -2.21 17.51 -6.67
C ILE A 123 -3.17 17.85 -7.79
N VAL A 124 -2.84 18.87 -8.58
CA VAL A 124 -3.68 19.28 -9.71
C VAL A 124 -3.54 18.26 -10.85
N TRP A 125 -4.68 17.78 -11.33
CA TRP A 125 -4.82 16.92 -12.50
C TRP A 125 -5.60 17.69 -13.59
N PRO A 126 -4.88 18.29 -14.56
CA PRO A 126 -5.45 19.25 -15.53
C PRO A 126 -6.20 18.63 -16.71
N SER A 127 -6.43 17.31 -16.70
CA SER A 127 -7.28 16.61 -17.67
C SER A 127 -7.68 15.27 -17.07
N PRO A 128 -8.77 15.23 -16.27
CA PRO A 128 -9.24 14.01 -15.62
C PRO A 128 -9.50 12.93 -16.69
N GLY A 129 -8.89 11.77 -16.49
CA GLY A 129 -8.91 10.65 -17.43
C GLY A 129 -8.30 9.44 -16.75
N THR A 130 -7.52 8.61 -17.45
CA THR A 130 -6.74 7.55 -16.81
C THR A 130 -5.31 8.01 -16.55
N THR A 131 -4.79 7.77 -15.36
CA THR A 131 -3.38 7.98 -15.01
C THR A 131 -2.85 6.85 -14.15
N SER A 132 -1.55 6.58 -14.25
CA SER A 132 -0.91 5.52 -13.49
C SER A 132 -0.38 6.04 -12.16
N VAL A 133 -0.62 5.28 -11.10
CA VAL A 133 -0.10 5.46 -9.75
C VAL A 133 0.95 4.39 -9.51
N ARG A 134 2.13 4.78 -9.03
CA ARG A 134 3.19 3.87 -8.63
C ARG A 134 3.36 3.92 -7.11
N MET A 135 3.17 2.78 -6.46
CA MET A 135 3.46 2.57 -5.04
C MET A 135 4.79 1.82 -4.89
N VAL A 136 5.64 2.30 -3.97
CA VAL A 136 6.93 1.68 -3.67
C VAL A 136 7.05 1.43 -2.17
N LEU A 137 7.41 0.21 -1.78
CA LEU A 137 7.73 -0.15 -0.40
C LEU A 137 9.20 0.15 -0.07
N GLY A 138 9.44 0.65 1.13
CA GLY A 138 10.76 0.94 1.67
C GLY A 138 10.89 0.53 3.13
N THR A 139 12.14 0.46 3.61
CA THR A 139 12.44 0.17 5.01
C THR A 139 12.37 1.44 5.85
N ASN A 140 11.81 1.34 7.05
CA ASN A 140 11.89 2.34 8.10
C ASN A 140 12.64 1.74 9.31
N GLY A 141 13.96 1.71 9.22
CA GLY A 141 14.83 1.05 10.20
C GLY A 141 14.89 -0.46 10.03
N THR A 142 14.98 -1.20 11.14
CA THR A 142 15.19 -2.65 11.14
C THR A 142 13.92 -3.40 10.76
N LEU A 143 13.97 -4.18 9.67
CA LEU A 143 12.87 -5.04 9.25
C LEU A 143 12.53 -6.11 10.29
N THR A 144 11.26 -6.12 10.70
CA THR A 144 10.68 -7.14 11.58
C THR A 144 9.76 -8.08 10.80
N LYS A 145 9.67 -9.34 11.23
CA LYS A 145 8.74 -10.31 10.63
C LYS A 145 7.30 -9.92 10.94
N GLY A 146 6.40 -10.06 9.96
CA GLY A 146 4.96 -9.87 10.14
C GLY A 146 4.29 -9.23 8.93
N GLY A 147 2.96 -9.18 8.93
CA GLY A 147 2.19 -8.49 7.89
C GLY A 147 2.36 -6.97 7.98
N PHE A 148 2.48 -6.31 6.83
CA PHE A 148 2.60 -4.86 6.67
C PHE A 148 1.39 -4.27 5.92
N ASN A 149 0.20 -4.76 6.25
CA ASN A 149 -1.05 -4.29 5.64
C ASN A 149 -1.26 -2.79 5.89
N THR A 150 -1.82 -2.09 4.93
CA THR A 150 -2.15 -0.67 5.07
C THR A 150 -3.38 -0.33 4.23
N SER A 151 -3.97 0.82 4.52
CA SER A 151 -5.08 1.36 3.73
C SER A 151 -4.85 2.85 3.48
N MET A 152 -5.28 3.28 2.30
CA MET A 152 -5.14 4.64 1.81
C MET A 152 -6.43 5.02 1.09
N THR A 153 -6.84 6.27 1.28
CA THR A 153 -7.97 6.86 0.55
C THR A 153 -7.42 7.76 -0.53
N ILE A 154 -7.97 7.66 -1.74
CA ILE A 154 -7.75 8.65 -2.81
C ILE A 154 -8.96 9.56 -2.80
N GLN A 155 -8.72 10.83 -2.52
CA GLN A 155 -9.74 11.87 -2.55
C GLN A 155 -9.62 12.64 -3.86
N LEU A 156 -10.75 12.91 -4.49
CA LEU A 156 -10.86 13.74 -5.67
C LEU A 156 -11.73 14.95 -5.33
N THR A 157 -11.26 16.15 -5.66
CA THR A 157 -11.97 17.41 -5.49
C THR A 157 -12.05 18.12 -6.84
N TYR A 158 -13.25 18.57 -7.23
CA TYR A 158 -13.42 19.35 -8.45
C TYR A 158 -13.09 20.83 -8.18
N ILE A 159 -12.50 21.50 -9.17
CA ILE A 159 -12.11 22.91 -9.10
C ILE A 159 -12.47 23.66 -10.38
#